data_AF-A0A534J575-F1
#
_entry.id   AF-A0A534J575-F1
#
_cell.length_a   1.000
_cell.length_b   1.000
_cell.length_c   1.000
_cell.angle_alpha   90.00
_cell.angle_beta   90.00
_cell.angle_gamma   90.00
#
_symmetry.space_group_name_H-M   'P 1'
#
loop_
_entity.id
_entity.type
_entity.pdbx_description
1 polymer ?
#
loop_
_entity_poly.entity_id
_entity_poly.type
_entity_poly.pdbx_seq_one_letter_code
_entity_poly.pdbx_strand_id
1 'polypeptide(L)'
;MRVSTDMTQDSVLRQRIRAGVHALAALLLALAFAPSVSAAPAHANFDHLTTGFELTGQHRDLPCESCHVNAMFQGTPKDCGGCHGIGSLVRGTAKPANHILSTDQ
;
A
#
# COMPACT_ATOMS: atom_id res chain seq x y z
N MET A 1 65.72 27.39 22.02
CA MET A 1 64.25 27.53 21.95
C MET A 1 63.73 26.94 20.64
N ARG A 2 63.14 25.73 20.66
CA ARG A 2 62.37 25.12 19.55
C ARG A 2 61.08 24.56 20.17
N VAL A 3 60.06 25.39 20.32
CA VAL A 3 58.78 25.03 20.96
C VAL A 3 57.61 25.71 20.21
N SER A 4 57.56 25.62 18.87
CA SER A 4 56.52 26.34 18.12
C SER A 4 55.84 25.58 16.97
N THR A 5 56.31 24.39 16.59
CA THR A 5 55.67 23.59 15.52
C THR A 5 54.74 22.49 16.05
N ASP A 6 54.85 22.15 17.33
CA ASP A 6 54.10 21.05 17.95
C ASP A 6 52.60 21.36 18.15
N MET A 7 52.28 22.62 18.49
CA MET A 7 50.92 23.05 18.84
C MET A 7 49.91 23.02 17.67
N THR A 8 50.38 23.08 16.41
CA THR A 8 49.52 23.09 15.21
C THR A 8 49.22 21.70 14.65
N GLN A 9 50.10 20.71 14.86
CA GLN A 9 49.86 19.34 14.38
C GLN A 9 48.80 18.64 15.25
N ASP A 10 48.81 18.98 16.53
CA ASP A 10 47.94 18.49 17.58
C ASP A 10 46.48 18.97 17.43
N SER A 11 46.28 20.20 16.97
CA SER A 11 44.95 20.76 16.70
C SER A 11 44.31 20.16 15.45
N VAL A 12 45.10 19.90 14.40
CA VAL A 12 44.64 19.26 13.16
C VAL A 12 44.22 17.81 13.40
N LEU A 13 45.00 17.04 14.18
CA LEU A 13 44.64 15.66 14.54
C LEU A 13 43.34 15.62 15.37
N ARG A 14 43.20 16.51 16.36
CA ARG A 14 41.97 16.63 17.17
C ARG A 14 40.77 17.06 16.33
N GLN A 15 40.95 17.92 15.33
CA GLN A 15 39.87 18.34 14.42
C GLN A 15 39.42 17.20 13.50
N ARG A 16 40.35 16.39 12.99
CA ARG A 16 40.04 15.20 12.17
C ARG A 16 39.29 14.12 12.97
N ILE A 17 39.70 13.88 14.22
CA ILE A 17 39.01 12.92 15.10
C ILE A 17 37.59 13.41 15.41
N ARG A 18 37.40 14.69 15.75
CA ARG A 18 36.07 15.27 16.00
C ARG A 18 35.16 15.18 14.78
N ALA A 19 35.66 15.52 13.59
CA ALA A 19 34.91 15.39 12.34
C ALA A 19 34.51 13.93 12.06
N GLY A 20 35.41 12.97 12.33
CA GLY A 20 35.11 11.53 12.20
C GLY A 20 34.04 11.05 13.18
N VAL A 21 34.09 11.48 14.45
CA VAL A 21 33.09 11.13 15.47
C VAL A 21 31.72 11.74 15.12
N HIS A 22 31.67 12.97 14.61
CA HIS A 22 30.42 13.57 14.14
C HIS A 22 29.84 12.86 12.92
N ALA A 23 30.67 12.44 11.97
CA ALA A 23 30.22 11.69 10.80
C ALA A 23 29.67 10.31 11.17
N LEU A 24 30.33 9.59 12.09
CA LEU A 24 29.85 8.31 12.61
C LEU A 24 28.53 8.46 13.40
N ALA A 25 28.42 9.47 14.26
CA ALA A 25 27.19 9.72 15.02
C ALA A 25 26.01 10.08 14.10
N ALA A 26 26.23 10.88 13.05
CA ALA A 26 25.21 11.23 12.07
C ALA A 26 24.74 9.99 11.28
N LEU A 27 25.66 9.09 10.92
CA LEU A 27 25.33 7.84 10.23
C LEU A 27 24.49 6.92 11.12
N LEU A 28 24.90 6.71 12.37
CA LEU A 28 24.16 5.87 13.32
C LEU A 28 22.77 6.42 13.61
N LEU A 29 22.62 7.75 13.70
CA LEU A 29 21.31 8.39 13.90
C LEU A 29 20.42 8.19 12.67
N ALA A 30 20.95 8.31 11.45
CA ALA A 30 20.18 8.10 10.23
C ALA A 30 19.64 6.65 10.11
N LEU A 31 20.42 5.65 10.55
CA LEU A 31 19.98 4.25 10.58
C LEU A 31 18.94 3.98 11.68
N ALA A 32 18.98 4.70 12.80
CA ALA A 32 18.01 4.55 13.89
C ALA A 32 16.61 5.12 13.56
N PHE A 33 16.51 5.99 12.56
CA PHE A 33 15.25 6.61 12.10
C PHE A 33 14.82 6.16 10.70
N ALA A 34 15.43 5.10 10.14
CA ALA A 34 14.97 4.56 8.87
C ALA A 34 13.55 3.98 9.05
N PRO A 35 12.54 4.45 8.29
CA PRO A 35 11.20 3.89 8.38
C PRO A 35 11.23 2.44 7.89
N SER A 36 10.73 1.53 8.71
CA SER A 36 10.53 0.13 8.33
C SER A 36 9.49 0.08 7.21
N VAL A 37 9.95 -0.05 5.95
CA VAL A 37 9.07 -0.41 4.84
C VAL A 37 8.64 -1.86 5.06
N SER A 38 7.52 -2.03 5.75
CA SER A 38 6.89 -3.34 5.87
C SER A 38 6.28 -3.66 4.51
N ALA A 39 6.83 -4.67 3.82
CA ALA A 39 6.20 -5.20 2.62
C ALA A 39 4.82 -5.73 3.04
N ALA A 40 3.76 -5.04 2.60
CA ALA A 40 2.41 -5.57 2.76
C ALA A 40 2.34 -6.94 2.08
N PRO A 41 1.62 -7.93 2.64
CA PRO A 41 1.43 -9.20 1.99
C PRO A 41 0.84 -8.93 0.60
N ALA A 42 1.45 -9.48 -0.43
CA ALA A 42 0.85 -9.48 -1.75
C ALA A 42 -0.48 -10.23 -1.63
N HIS A 43 -1.61 -9.53 -1.83
CA HIS A 43 -2.87 -10.22 -2.04
C HIS A 43 -2.68 -11.14 -3.24
N ALA A 44 -2.72 -12.45 -3.03
CA ALA A 44 -2.74 -13.40 -4.12
C ALA A 44 -3.93 -13.01 -5.01
N ASN A 45 -3.68 -12.72 -6.29
CA ASN A 45 -4.72 -12.28 -7.21
C ASN A 45 -5.82 -13.35 -7.24
N PHE A 46 -6.95 -13.09 -6.58
CA PHE A 46 -8.09 -13.97 -6.58
C PHE A 46 -8.87 -13.76 -7.89
N ASP A 47 -8.90 -14.80 -8.71
CA ASP A 47 -9.56 -14.75 -10.00
C ASP A 47 -11.08 -14.97 -9.84
N HIS A 48 -11.84 -13.89 -9.96
CA HIS A 48 -13.30 -13.92 -9.87
C HIS A 48 -13.95 -14.74 -11.00
N LEU A 49 -13.26 -14.97 -12.13
CA LEU A 49 -13.74 -15.86 -13.20
C LEU A 49 -14.03 -17.27 -12.69
N THR A 50 -13.23 -17.74 -11.74
CA THR A 50 -13.40 -19.07 -11.12
C THR A 50 -14.67 -19.18 -10.28
N THR A 51 -15.27 -18.05 -9.89
CA THR A 51 -16.50 -18.00 -9.10
C THR A 51 -17.76 -17.94 -9.95
N GLY A 52 -17.64 -17.70 -11.27
CA GLY A 52 -18.76 -17.51 -12.18
C GLY A 52 -19.40 -16.11 -12.13
N PHE A 53 -18.73 -15.12 -11.52
CA PHE A 53 -19.06 -13.71 -11.67
C PHE A 53 -17.82 -12.95 -12.13
N GLU A 54 -17.73 -12.68 -13.42
CA GLU A 54 -16.60 -11.96 -14.00
C GLU A 54 -16.68 -10.45 -13.69
N LEU A 55 -15.60 -9.88 -13.17
CA LEU A 55 -15.50 -8.45 -12.89
C LEU A 55 -15.14 -7.66 -14.17
N THR A 56 -16.15 -7.44 -15.02
CA THR A 56 -16.04 -6.63 -16.25
C THR A 56 -16.85 -5.34 -16.19
N GLY A 57 -16.59 -4.44 -17.13
CA GLY A 57 -17.27 -3.16 -17.23
C GLY A 57 -17.19 -2.36 -15.93
N GLN A 58 -18.33 -1.85 -15.47
CA GLN A 58 -18.44 -1.06 -14.24
C GLN A 58 -18.17 -1.88 -12.97
N HIS A 59 -18.31 -3.22 -13.00
CA HIS A 59 -18.08 -4.06 -11.82
C HIS A 59 -16.59 -4.25 -11.50
N ARG A 60 -15.70 -4.02 -12.48
CA ARG A 60 -14.25 -4.17 -12.32
C ARG A 60 -13.66 -3.22 -11.29
N ASP A 61 -14.19 -2.00 -11.25
CA ASP A 61 -13.58 -0.89 -10.50
C ASP A 61 -14.28 -0.68 -9.13
N LEU A 62 -15.17 -1.59 -8.73
CA LEU A 62 -15.86 -1.53 -7.44
C LEU A 62 -14.95 -2.01 -6.30
N PRO A 63 -15.06 -1.39 -5.11
CA PRO A 63 -14.37 -1.88 -3.93
C PRO A 63 -14.97 -3.21 -3.46
N CYS A 64 -14.16 -4.05 -2.80
CA CYS A 64 -14.55 -5.42 -2.42
C CYS A 64 -15.80 -5.47 -1.55
N GLU A 65 -15.92 -4.50 -0.63
CA GLU A 65 -17.04 -4.35 0.31
C GLU A 65 -18.36 -3.95 -0.36
N SER A 66 -18.35 -3.52 -1.63
CA SER A 66 -19.57 -3.28 -2.38
C SER A 66 -20.40 -4.55 -2.53
N CYS A 67 -19.75 -5.72 -2.58
CA CYS A 67 -20.37 -7.04 -2.74
C CYS A 67 -20.17 -7.95 -1.50
N HIS A 68 -19.00 -7.89 -0.87
CA HIS A 68 -18.63 -8.72 0.28
C HIS A 68 -18.91 -8.01 1.60
N VAL A 69 -20.20 -7.86 1.90
CA VAL A 69 -20.69 -7.17 3.11
C VAL A 69 -20.16 -7.86 4.36
N ASN A 70 -19.65 -7.08 5.32
CA ASN A 70 -19.03 -7.58 6.55
C ASN A 70 -17.86 -8.56 6.33
N ALA A 71 -17.13 -8.40 5.22
CA ALA A 71 -16.05 -9.30 4.81
C ALA A 71 -16.49 -10.77 4.62
N MET A 72 -17.77 -10.99 4.31
CA MET A 72 -18.28 -12.31 3.95
C MET A 72 -18.10 -12.54 2.44
N PHE A 73 -17.11 -13.38 2.10
CA PHE A 73 -16.77 -13.68 0.71
C PHE A 73 -17.61 -14.81 0.10
N GLN A 74 -18.29 -15.59 0.93
CA GLN A 74 -19.15 -16.69 0.51
C GLN A 74 -20.61 -16.23 0.47
N GLY A 75 -21.37 -16.76 -0.49
CA GLY A 75 -22.81 -16.50 -0.59
C GLY A 75 -23.18 -15.14 -1.21
N THR A 76 -22.21 -14.38 -1.72
CA THR A 76 -22.49 -13.19 -2.52
C THR A 76 -23.32 -13.57 -3.75
N PRO A 77 -24.49 -12.93 -3.98
CA PRO A 77 -25.31 -13.16 -5.15
C PRO A 77 -24.53 -12.89 -6.44
N LYS A 78 -24.78 -13.69 -7.48
CA LYS A 78 -24.19 -13.53 -8.81
C LYS A 78 -25.20 -13.12 -9.86
N ASP A 79 -26.49 -13.19 -9.51
CA ASP A 79 -27.58 -12.74 -10.36
C ASP A 79 -27.75 -11.22 -10.22
N CYS A 80 -28.22 -10.59 -11.29
CA CYS A 80 -28.37 -9.13 -11.35
C CYS A 80 -29.27 -8.60 -10.23
N GLY A 81 -30.34 -9.32 -9.89
CA GLY A 81 -31.35 -8.90 -8.91
C GLY A 81 -30.84 -8.97 -7.47
N GLY A 82 -29.92 -9.89 -7.18
CA GLY A 82 -29.31 -10.05 -5.87
C GLY A 82 -28.50 -8.83 -5.41
N CYS A 83 -28.08 -7.96 -6.35
CA CYS A 83 -27.40 -6.69 -6.05
C CYS A 83 -28.20 -5.45 -6.47
N HIS A 84 -28.92 -5.51 -7.60
CA HIS A 84 -29.70 -4.40 -8.14
C HIS A 84 -31.19 -4.43 -7.75
N GLY A 85 -31.59 -5.34 -6.85
CA GLY A 85 -32.96 -5.49 -6.37
C GLY A 85 -33.28 -4.64 -5.15
N ILE A 86 -34.54 -4.24 -5.02
CA ILE A 86 -35.05 -3.56 -3.82
C ILE A 86 -35.02 -4.56 -2.66
N GLY A 87 -34.36 -4.19 -1.55
CA GLY A 87 -34.22 -5.05 -0.38
C GLY A 87 -33.05 -6.05 -0.43
N SER A 88 -32.20 -5.94 -1.45
CA SER A 88 -30.92 -6.66 -1.52
C SER A 88 -30.05 -6.40 -0.28
N LEU A 89 -29.38 -7.46 0.21
CA LEU A 89 -28.35 -7.35 1.26
C LEU A 89 -27.08 -6.64 0.77
N VAL A 90 -26.84 -6.67 -0.54
CA VAL A 90 -25.71 -6.05 -1.21
C VAL A 90 -26.07 -4.61 -1.57
N ARG A 91 -25.17 -3.65 -1.31
CA ARG A 91 -25.40 -2.22 -1.56
C ARG A 91 -25.13 -1.86 -3.03
N GLY A 92 -25.81 -2.52 -3.94
CA GLY A 92 -25.85 -2.13 -5.34
C GLY A 92 -26.85 -1.01 -5.57
N THR A 93 -26.47 0.02 -6.31
CA THR A 93 -27.45 0.97 -6.87
C THR A 93 -28.33 0.22 -7.86
N ALA A 94 -29.63 0.51 -7.95
CA ALA A 94 -30.48 -0.13 -8.95
C ALA A 94 -29.90 0.00 -10.37
N LYS A 95 -30.07 -1.05 -11.20
CA LYS A 95 -29.60 -1.05 -12.59
C LYS A 95 -30.24 0.14 -13.32
N PRO A 96 -29.45 1.09 -13.86
CA PRO A 96 -30.04 2.25 -14.52
C PRO A 96 -30.73 1.82 -15.81
N ALA A 97 -31.74 2.59 -16.23
CA ALA A 97 -32.59 2.24 -17.38
C ALA A 97 -31.81 2.11 -18.71
N ASN A 98 -30.64 2.74 -18.81
CA ASN A 98 -29.75 2.73 -19.97
C ASN A 98 -28.56 1.76 -19.83
N HIS A 99 -28.61 0.81 -18.90
CA HIS A 99 -27.53 -0.15 -18.71
C HIS A 99 -27.43 -1.11 -19.91
N ILE A 100 -26.45 -0.87 -20.78
CA ILE A 100 -26.05 -1.75 -21.89
C ILE A 100 -25.60 -3.11 -21.30
N LEU A 101 -25.98 -4.23 -21.90
CA LEU A 101 -25.64 -5.55 -21.38
C LEU A 101 -24.14 -5.82 -21.55
N SER A 102 -23.51 -6.46 -20.55
CA SER A 102 -22.11 -6.87 -20.65
C SER A 102 -21.87 -8.00 -21.66
N THR A 103 -22.95 -8.57 -22.23
CA THR A 103 -22.89 -9.59 -23.29
C THR A 103 -22.68 -9.00 -24.69
N ASP A 104 -22.63 -7.67 -24.83
CA ASP A 104 -22.40 -6.99 -26.10
C ASP A 104 -20.90 -6.71 -26.36
N GLN A 105 -20.01 -7.57 -25.86
CA GLN A 105 -18.54 -7.52 -26.06
C GLN A 105 -18.01 -8.86 -26.55
#